data_AF-A0A2R6HZM8-F1
#
_entry.id   AF-A0A2R6HZM8-F1
#
_cell.length_a   1.000
_cell.length_b   1.000
_cell.length_c   1.000
_cell.angle_alpha   90.00
_cell.angle_beta   90.00
_cell.angle_gamma   90.00
#
_symmetry.space_group_name_H-M   'P 1'
#
loop_
_entity.id
_entity.type
_entity.pdbx_description
1 polymer ?
#
loop_
_entity_poly.entity_id
_entity_poly.type
_entity_poly.pdbx_seq_one_letter_code
_entity_poly.pdbx_strand_id
1 'polypeptide(L)' 'MTGSDASIGVYDLLLVVMPLSLALGGISSLVFSVSAAVGLAGGSIPAGGAVGYALFVDPPGRGITDR' A
#
# COMPACT_ATOMS: atom_id res chain seq x y z
N MET A 1 5.19 -23.01 20.44
CA MET A 1 4.77 -22.33 19.19
C MET A 1 4.74 -20.84 19.49
N THR A 2 5.91 -20.20 19.54
CA THR A 2 6.03 -18.76 19.82
C THR A 2 5.87 -18.05 18.49
N GLY A 3 4.65 -17.61 18.19
CA GLY A 3 4.40 -16.74 17.04
C GLY A 3 5.22 -15.47 17.22
N SER A 4 6.13 -15.22 16.30
CA SER A 4 6.95 -14.03 16.23
C SER A 4 6.11 -12.79 16.51
N ASP A 5 6.55 -11.99 17.46
CA ASP A 5 5.98 -10.70 17.82
C ASP A 5 5.52 -9.94 16.56
N ALA A 6 4.27 -9.46 16.58
CA ALA A 6 3.57 -8.84 15.47
C ALA A 6 4.11 -7.45 15.12
N SER A 7 5.42 -7.34 14.87
CA SER A 7 6.04 -6.16 14.31
C SER A 7 5.82 -6.22 12.80
N ILE A 8 4.62 -5.85 12.36
CA ILE A 8 4.28 -5.70 10.93
C ILE A 8 5.29 -4.72 10.32
N GLY A 9 6.10 -5.22 9.40
CA GLY A 9 7.07 -4.41 8.68
C GLY A 9 6.38 -3.44 7.73
N VAL A 10 6.95 -2.25 7.55
CA VAL A 10 6.44 -1.24 6.60
C VAL A 10 6.19 -1.84 5.22
N TYR A 11 7.06 -2.74 4.76
CA TYR A 11 6.90 -3.42 3.47
C TYR A 11 5.68 -4.34 3.40
N ASP A 12 5.35 -5.04 4.49
CA ASP A 12 4.15 -5.90 4.56
C ASP A 12 2.87 -5.04 4.51
N LEU A 13 2.89 -3.88 5.16
CA LEU A 13 1.82 -2.90 5.06
C LEU A 13 1.65 -2.36 3.63
N LEU A 14 2.75 -2.04 2.93
CA LEU A 14 2.70 -1.57 1.54
C LEU A 14 2.15 -2.65 0.59
N LEU A 15 2.52 -3.91 0.83
CA LEU A 15 2.00 -5.08 0.11
C LEU A 15 0.47 -5.19 0.21
N VAL A 16 -0.10 -4.82 1.36
CA VAL A 16 -1.56 -4.80 1.56
C VAL A 16 -2.19 -3.52 0.97
N VAL A 17 -1.56 -2.36 1.14
CA VAL A 17 -2.10 -1.05 0.71
C VAL A 17 -2.26 -0.94 -0.81
N MET A 18 -1.34 -1.50 -1.60
CA MET A 18 -1.39 -1.44 -3.06
C MET A 18 -2.65 -2.09 -3.66
N PRO A 19 -2.93 -3.39 -3.44
CA PRO A 19 -4.12 -4.04 -3.96
C PRO A 19 -5.40 -3.50 -3.31
N LEU A 20 -5.35 -3.12 -2.03
CA LEU A 20 -6.51 -2.59 -1.32
C LEU A 20 -6.99 -1.26 -1.92
N SER A 21 -6.08 -0.36 -2.26
CA SER A 21 -6.42 0.93 -2.88
C SER A 21 -7.08 0.76 -4.25
N LEU A 22 -6.58 -0.19 -5.04
CA LEU A 22 -7.15 -0.50 -6.35
C LEU A 22 -8.54 -1.15 -6.21
N ALA A 23 -8.70 -2.07 -5.26
CA ALA A 23 -9.96 -2.73 -4.95
C ALA A 23 -11.02 -1.71 -4.48
N LEU A 24 -10.65 -0.78 -3.60
CA LEU A 24 -11.53 0.31 -3.16
C LEU A 24 -11.93 1.23 -4.32
N GLY A 25 -11.00 1.54 -5.23
CA GLY A 25 -11.30 2.27 -6.47
C GLY A 25 -12.31 1.54 -7.36
N GLY A 26 -12.14 0.24 -7.55
CA GLY A 26 -13.10 -0.59 -8.28
C GLY A 26 -14.48 -0.68 -7.60
N ILE A 27 -14.51 -0.93 -6.29
CA ILE A 27 -15.77 -1.01 -5.51
C ILE A 27 -16.49 0.33 -5.52
N SER A 28 -15.77 1.45 -5.38
CA SER A 28 -16.40 2.78 -5.44
C SER A 28 -17.02 3.04 -6.81
N SER A 29 -16.41 2.59 -7.91
CA SER A 29 -17.04 2.71 -9.23
C SER A 29 -18.35 1.93 -9.34
N LEU A 30 -18.43 0.75 -8.71
CA LEU A 30 -19.65 -0.05 -8.64
C LEU A 30 -20.73 0.63 -7.78
N VAL A 31 -20.36 1.17 -6.62
CA VAL A 31 -21.30 1.80 -5.67
C VAL A 31 -21.86 3.11 -6.21
N PHE A 32 -21.01 3.96 -6.81
CA PHE A 32 -21.41 5.26 -7.33
C PHE A 32 -21.83 5.22 -8.80
N SER A 33 -21.81 4.03 -9.42
CA SER A 33 -22.16 3.82 -10.84
C SER A 33 -21.37 4.72 -11.80
N VAL A 34 -20.13 5.05 -11.44
CA VAL A 34 -19.19 5.84 -12.23
C VAL A 34 -18.37 4.90 -13.11
N SER A 35 -17.84 5.42 -14.22
CA SER A 35 -16.95 4.64 -15.10
C SER A 35 -15.86 3.90 -14.32
N ALA A 36 -15.74 2.60 -14.59
CA ALA A 36 -14.70 1.75 -14.00
C ALA A 36 -13.29 2.31 -14.25
N ALA A 37 -13.07 2.94 -15.40
CA ALA A 37 -11.80 3.60 -15.72
C ALA A 37 -11.48 4.73 -14.73
N VAL A 38 -12.49 5.51 -14.31
CA VAL A 38 -12.32 6.61 -13.34
C VAL A 38 -12.06 6.06 -11.94
N GLY A 39 -12.80 5.03 -11.51
CA GLY A 39 -12.57 4.42 -10.20
C GLY A 39 -11.20 3.75 -10.08
N LEU A 40 -10.77 3.02 -11.10
CA LEU A 40 -9.45 2.38 -11.15
C LEU A 40 -8.33 3.40 -11.26
N ALA A 41 -8.50 4.47 -12.06
CA ALA A 41 -7.54 5.57 -12.11
C ALA A 41 -7.41 6.23 -10.73
N GLY A 42 -8.53 6.48 -10.03
CA GLY A 42 -8.55 6.99 -8.66
C GLY A 42 -7.77 6.09 -7.68
N GLY A 43 -7.97 4.77 -7.75
CA GLY A 43 -7.25 3.80 -6.90
C GLY A 43 -5.76 3.67 -7.24
N SER A 44 -5.38 3.92 -8.50
CA SER A 44 -3.99 3.83 -8.96
C SER A 44 -3.08 4.94 -8.42
N ILE A 45 -3.64 6.12 -8.09
CA ILE A 45 -2.88 7.24 -7.54
C ILE A 45 -2.24 6.89 -6.19
N PRO A 46 -3.00 6.50 -5.14
CA PRO A 46 -2.41 6.07 -3.87
C PRO A 46 -1.58 4.78 -3.99
N ALA A 47 -1.95 3.83 -4.86
CA ALA A 47 -1.13 2.65 -5.11
C ALA A 47 0.24 2.99 -5.71
N GLY A 48 0.29 3.89 -6.69
CA GLY A 48 1.52 4.41 -7.27
C GLY A 48 2.36 5.19 -6.27
N GLY A 49 1.71 5.97 -5.38
CA GLY A 49 2.37 6.63 -4.25
C GLY A 49 3.04 5.64 -3.30
N ALA A 50 2.37 4.52 -2.99
CA ALA A 50 2.94 3.44 -2.18
C ALA A 50 4.15 2.78 -2.85
N VAL A 51 4.12 2.61 -4.19
CA VAL A 51 5.27 2.09 -4.96
C VAL A 51 6.45 3.07 -4.88
N GLY A 52 6.21 4.37 -5.10
CA GLY A 52 7.23 5.39 -4.97
C GLY A 52 7.84 5.44 -3.57
N TYR A 53 7.01 5.36 -2.53
CA TYR A 53 7.47 5.29 -1.15
C TYR A 53 8.36 4.05 -0.91
N ALA A 54 7.95 2.88 -1.38
CA ALA A 54 8.72 1.64 -1.24
C ALA A 54 10.11 1.70 -1.90
N LEU A 55 10.20 2.38 -3.05
CA LEU A 55 11.43 2.43 -3.86
C LEU A 55 12.39 3.53 -3.44
N PHE A 56 11.89 4.63 -2.88
CA PHE A 56 12.69 5.85 -2.67
C PHE A 56 12.75 6.33 -1.22
N VAL A 57 11.95 5.78 -0.30
CA VAL A 57 12.00 6.17 1.11
C VAL A 57 12.70 5.09 1.93
N ASP A 58 13.76 5.50 2.62
CA ASP A 58 14.46 4.63 3.56
C ASP A 58 13.56 4.29 4.76
N PRO A 59 13.45 3.01 5.15
CA PRO A 59 12.67 2.63 6.30
C PRO A 59 13.32 3.19 7.57
N PRO A 60 12.52 3.80 8.47
CA PRO A 60 13.03 4.30 9.74
C PRO A 60 13.52 3.10 10.58
N GLY A 61 14.84 2.98 10.73
CA GLY A 61 15.48 1.86 11.43
C GLY A 61 16.83 1.41 10.86
N ARG A 62 17.17 1.81 9.63
CA ARG A 62 18.42 1.41 8.95
C ARG A 62 19.72 2.05 9.51
N GLY A 63 19.65 2.78 10.63
CA GLY A 63 20.69 3.73 11.05
C GLY A 63 21.36 3.53 12.42
N ILE A 64 21.16 2.42 13.14
CA ILE A 64 21.68 2.31 14.54
C ILE A 64 22.37 0.99 14.93
N THR A 65 22.59 0.04 14.03
CA THR A 65 23.14 -1.29 14.40
C THR A 65 24.33 -1.79 13.58
N ASP A 66 24.96 -0.96 12.76
CA ASP A 66 26.18 -1.32 12.01
C ASP A 66 27.41 -0.52 12.48
N ARG A 67 27.78 -0.69 13.76
CA ARG A 67 29.08 -0.29 14.31
C ARG A 67 29.63 -1.38 15.20
#